data_AF-A0AAW2XU01-F1
#
_entry.id   AF-A0AAW2XU01-F1
#
_cell.length_a   1.000
_cell.length_b   1.000
_cell.length_c   1.000
_cell.angle_alpha   90.00
_cell.angle_beta   90.00
_cell.angle_gamma   90.00
#
_symmetry.space_group_name_H-M   'P 1'
#
loop_
_entity.id
_entity.type
_entity.pdbx_description
1 polymer ?
#
loop_
_entity_poly.entity_id
_entity_poly.type
_entity_poly.pdbx_seq_one_letter_code
_entity_poly.pdbx_strand_id
1 'polypeptide(L)'
;MAMVKSIRILLDTAAWYDYEIWQMDVKMNFLNGFIEEEIYMDQPKGFTSVGEEQKVCRLQRSIYGIKQASRSWNTYFDKVIRGYDFIKNEFDSCVYKKISGHTVSYIVLYVDDMLLIGNNVKMFGDIKAWLSTQFSMKDMGETSYILGIKIYRDGSRRMLGLTQSSYIEKGLKRFKMENSKRGFLPIRHGIKLSKKQYPKTDEELKRMSDIPYTSAIGSIQYVVQCPRPDFGYALSVTEDIRHLRRRTGAQSRSYSGI
;
A
#
# COMPACT_ATOMS: atom_id res chain seq x y z
N MET A 1 -1.35 8.01 -3.94
CA MET A 1 -0.60 7.41 -2.82
C MET A 1 0.88 7.50 -3.12
N ALA A 2 1.70 7.73 -2.11
CA ALA A 2 3.16 7.79 -2.28
C ALA A 2 3.72 6.49 -2.87
N MET A 3 4.71 6.62 -3.73
CA MET A 3 5.43 5.47 -4.26
C MET A 3 6.30 4.86 -3.16
N VAL A 4 6.32 3.53 -3.07
CA VAL A 4 7.17 2.83 -2.08
C VAL A 4 8.65 3.19 -2.25
N LYS A 5 9.10 3.49 -3.49
CA LYS A 5 10.46 3.99 -3.75
C LYS A 5 10.75 5.31 -3.04
N SER A 6 9.81 6.26 -3.08
CA SER A 6 9.93 7.56 -2.42
C SER A 6 10.01 7.40 -0.90
N ILE A 7 9.18 6.53 -0.32
CA ILE A 7 9.24 6.18 1.10
C ILE A 7 10.65 5.68 1.45
N ARG A 8 11.19 4.71 0.69
CA ARG A 8 12.53 4.17 0.95
C ARG A 8 13.64 5.21 0.85
N ILE A 9 13.61 6.07 -0.18
CA ILE A 9 14.61 7.14 -0.34
C ILE A 9 14.58 8.09 0.85
N LEU A 10 13.39 8.43 1.35
CA LEU A 10 13.26 9.31 2.51
C LEU A 10 13.64 8.62 3.82
N LEU A 11 13.38 7.32 3.97
CA LEU A 11 13.90 6.53 5.10
C LEU A 11 15.44 6.48 5.05
N ASP A 12 16.04 6.25 3.89
CA ASP A 12 17.50 6.25 3.73
C ASP A 12 18.11 7.63 4.04
N THR A 13 17.46 8.70 3.55
CA THR A 13 17.81 10.08 3.91
C THR A 13 17.74 10.29 5.42
N ALA A 14 16.69 9.75 6.07
CA ALA A 14 16.53 9.86 7.51
C ALA A 14 17.61 9.10 8.28
N ALA A 15 18.03 7.92 7.81
CA ALA A 15 19.18 7.23 8.40
C ALA A 15 20.46 8.06 8.25
N TRP A 16 20.77 8.51 7.03
CA TRP A 16 22.01 9.22 6.72
C TRP A 16 22.20 10.51 7.51
N TYR A 17 21.15 11.34 7.58
CA TYR A 17 21.15 12.63 8.27
C TYR A 17 20.65 12.57 9.72
N ASP A 18 20.32 11.37 10.22
CA ASP A 18 19.74 11.15 11.54
C ASP A 18 18.46 11.96 11.79
N TYR A 19 17.53 11.94 10.82
CA TYR A 19 16.24 12.61 10.94
C TYR A 19 15.24 11.80 11.76
N GLU A 20 14.39 12.53 12.48
CA GLU A 20 13.24 12.00 13.19
C GLU A 20 12.13 11.55 12.24
N ILE A 21 11.52 10.42 12.55
CA ILE A 21 10.47 9.77 11.76
C ILE A 21 9.26 9.54 12.66
N TRP A 22 8.19 10.29 12.38
CA TRP A 22 6.95 10.23 13.14
C TRP A 22 5.79 9.89 12.23
N GLN A 23 4.77 9.26 12.79
CA GLN A 23 3.60 8.84 12.04
C GLN A 23 2.33 9.49 12.58
N MET A 24 1.44 9.84 11.66
CA MET A 24 0.07 10.20 11.93
C MET A 24 -0.86 9.38 11.05
N ASP A 25 -2.09 9.19 11.52
CA ASP A 25 -3.16 8.51 10.79
C ASP A 25 -4.33 9.48 10.57
N VAL A 26 -4.81 9.57 9.33
CA VAL A 26 -5.96 10.41 8.96
C VAL A 26 -7.22 9.56 9.01
N LYS A 27 -8.10 9.85 9.97
CA LYS A 27 -9.39 9.15 10.04
C LYS A 27 -10.32 9.61 8.92
N MET A 28 -11.04 8.64 8.34
CA MET A 28 -12.09 8.88 7.34
C MET A 28 -11.62 9.74 6.15
N ASN A 29 -10.38 9.54 5.70
CA ASN A 29 -9.74 10.33 4.64
C ASN A 29 -10.62 10.55 3.38
N PHE A 30 -11.37 9.54 2.94
CA PHE A 30 -12.23 9.65 1.77
C PHE A 30 -13.41 10.59 2.00
N LEU A 31 -13.93 10.73 3.22
CA LEU A 31 -15.04 11.66 3.50
C LEU A 31 -14.61 13.14 3.43
N ASN A 32 -13.31 13.42 3.50
CA ASN A 32 -12.79 14.78 3.42
C ASN A 32 -12.80 15.32 1.98
N GLY A 33 -12.69 14.43 0.98
CA GLY A 33 -12.68 14.81 -0.43
C GLY A 33 -14.06 15.26 -0.93
N PHE A 34 -14.07 16.33 -1.72
CA PHE A 34 -15.24 16.73 -2.49
C PHE A 34 -15.27 15.96 -3.81
N ILE A 35 -16.47 15.63 -4.28
CA ILE A 35 -16.68 15.07 -5.63
C ILE A 35 -17.11 16.22 -6.53
N GLU A 36 -16.44 16.39 -7.66
CA GLU A 36 -16.83 17.38 -8.68
C GLU A 36 -17.91 16.80 -9.61
N GLU A 37 -17.87 15.49 -9.83
CA GLU A 37 -18.83 14.75 -10.63
C GLU A 37 -20.16 14.49 -9.89
N GLU A 38 -21.25 14.45 -10.65
CA GLU A 38 -22.53 13.99 -10.10
C GLU A 38 -22.59 12.47 -10.02
N ILE A 39 -22.60 11.96 -8.80
CA ILE A 39 -22.63 10.53 -8.54
C ILE A 39 -23.78 10.22 -7.61
N TYR A 40 -24.56 9.23 -8.02
CA TYR A 40 -25.72 8.75 -7.29
C TYR A 40 -25.45 7.34 -6.77
N MET A 41 -26.01 7.01 -5.61
CA MET A 41 -25.99 5.67 -5.05
C MET A 41 -27.39 5.28 -4.59
N ASP A 42 -27.66 3.97 -4.59
CA ASP A 42 -28.85 3.43 -3.97
C ASP A 42 -28.91 3.81 -2.48
N GLN A 43 -30.12 3.98 -1.97
CA GLN A 43 -30.32 4.25 -0.56
C GLN A 43 -29.73 3.12 0.29
N PRO A 44 -28.91 3.43 1.33
CA PRO A 44 -28.37 2.42 2.21
C PRO A 44 -29.50 1.63 2.89
N LYS A 45 -29.30 0.32 3.07
CA LYS A 45 -30.24 -0.53 3.80
C LYS A 45 -30.51 0.05 5.19
N GLY A 46 -31.79 0.23 5.52
CA GLY A 46 -32.23 0.84 6.79
C GLY A 46 -32.36 2.36 6.79
N PHE A 47 -32.00 3.04 5.69
CA PHE A 47 -32.17 4.48 5.50
C PHE A 47 -33.17 4.82 4.39
N THR A 48 -33.90 3.83 3.88
CA THR A 48 -34.92 4.03 2.86
C THR A 48 -36.15 4.69 3.48
N SER A 49 -36.53 5.86 2.97
CA SER A 49 -37.76 6.55 3.40
C SER A 49 -38.99 5.87 2.79
N VAL A 50 -40.04 5.66 3.61
CA VAL A 50 -41.31 5.06 3.18
C VAL A 50 -41.96 5.95 2.11
N GLY A 51 -42.29 5.36 0.96
CA GLY A 51 -42.85 6.06 -0.20
C GLY A 51 -41.81 6.72 -1.12
N GLU A 52 -40.52 6.63 -0.78
CA GLU A 52 -39.41 7.13 -1.60
C GLU A 52 -38.41 6.04 -1.97
N GLU A 53 -38.84 4.77 -1.99
CA GLU A 53 -37.96 3.61 -2.19
C GLU A 53 -37.24 3.63 -3.54
N GLN A 54 -37.79 4.34 -4.53
CA GLN A 54 -37.23 4.49 -5.87
C GLN A 54 -36.23 5.66 -5.99
N LYS A 55 -36.06 6.47 -4.94
CA LYS A 55 -35.09 7.56 -4.96
C LYS A 55 -33.66 7.05 -4.77
N VAL A 56 -32.71 7.85 -5.23
CA VAL A 56 -31.28 7.63 -5.08
C VAL A 56 -30.65 8.80 -4.32
N CYS A 57 -29.57 8.53 -3.60
CA CYS A 57 -28.82 9.56 -2.87
C CYS A 57 -27.77 10.17 -3.79
N ARG A 58 -27.71 11.50 -3.89
CA ARG A 58 -26.59 12.21 -4.53
C ARG A 58 -25.44 12.33 -3.54
N LEU A 59 -24.26 11.84 -3.91
CA LEU A 59 -23.06 11.94 -3.08
C LEU A 59 -22.51 13.36 -3.09
N GLN A 60 -22.39 13.96 -1.91
CA GLN A 60 -21.77 15.28 -1.72
C GLN A 60 -20.26 15.21 -1.41
N ARG A 61 -19.81 14.07 -0.88
CA ARG A 61 -18.43 13.79 -0.46
C ARG A 61 -17.99 12.45 -1.01
N SER A 62 -16.68 12.28 -1.22
CA SER A 62 -16.17 10.98 -1.63
C SER A 62 -16.39 9.94 -0.53
N ILE A 63 -16.69 8.71 -0.94
CA ILE A 63 -16.85 7.57 -0.03
C ILE A 63 -15.91 6.45 -0.48
N TYR A 64 -15.69 5.46 0.39
CA TYR A 64 -14.92 4.31 -0.01
C TYR A 64 -15.60 3.55 -1.17
N GLY A 65 -14.79 3.02 -2.10
CA GLY A 65 -15.27 2.18 -3.20
C GLY A 65 -15.54 2.92 -4.52
N ILE A 66 -15.64 4.24 -4.53
CA ILE A 66 -15.74 5.01 -5.78
C ILE A 66 -14.34 5.28 -6.37
N LYS A 67 -14.21 5.20 -7.69
CA LYS A 67 -12.90 5.26 -8.40
C LYS A 67 -12.09 6.53 -8.10
N GLN A 68 -12.78 7.65 -7.94
CA GLN A 68 -12.20 8.97 -7.75
C GLN A 68 -11.91 9.34 -6.28
N ALA A 69 -12.32 8.52 -5.30
CA ALA A 69 -12.16 8.86 -3.88
C ALA A 69 -10.71 9.18 -3.50
N SER A 70 -9.77 8.37 -3.97
CA SER A 70 -8.33 8.58 -3.71
C SER A 70 -7.79 9.85 -4.35
N ARG A 71 -8.31 10.22 -5.52
CA ARG A 71 -7.92 11.45 -6.22
C ARG A 71 -8.49 12.67 -5.50
N SER A 72 -9.78 12.67 -5.19
CA SER A 72 -10.45 13.74 -4.44
C SER A 72 -9.77 14.01 -3.11
N TRP A 73 -9.42 12.95 -2.36
CA TRP A 73 -8.66 13.06 -1.12
C TRP A 73 -7.29 13.72 -1.35
N ASN A 74 -6.49 13.22 -2.31
CA ASN A 74 -5.16 13.77 -2.56
C ASN A 74 -5.19 15.22 -3.05
N THR A 75 -6.14 15.60 -3.90
CA THR A 75 -6.31 16.98 -4.36
C THR A 75 -6.65 17.91 -3.20
N TYR A 76 -7.58 17.50 -2.32
CA TYR A 76 -7.94 18.30 -1.15
C TYR A 76 -6.76 18.43 -0.17
N PHE A 77 -6.05 17.33 0.08
CA PHE A 77 -4.87 17.33 0.92
C PHE A 77 -3.76 18.23 0.36
N ASP A 78 -3.47 18.16 -0.93
CA ASP A 78 -2.50 19.03 -1.61
C ASP A 78 -2.85 20.51 -1.43
N LYS A 79 -4.12 20.88 -1.60
CA LYS A 79 -4.58 22.25 -1.39
C LYS A 79 -4.32 22.73 0.04
N VAL A 80 -4.65 21.90 1.03
CA VAL A 80 -4.47 22.24 2.45
C VAL A 80 -2.98 22.35 2.80
N ILE A 81 -2.18 21.34 2.47
CA ILE A 81 -0.75 21.29 2.79
C ILE A 81 0.03 22.46 2.16
N ARG A 82 -0.26 22.82 0.91
CA ARG A 82 0.36 23.98 0.26
C ARG A 82 0.02 25.31 0.94
N GLY A 83 -1.12 25.40 1.62
CA GLY A 83 -1.49 26.54 2.45
C GLY A 83 -0.65 26.68 3.73
N TYR A 84 0.19 25.69 4.05
CA TYR A 84 1.12 25.70 5.17
C TYR A 84 2.59 25.65 4.70
N ASP A 85 2.86 26.26 3.54
CA ASP A 85 4.19 26.44 2.90
C ASP A 85 4.93 25.15 2.54
N PHE A 86 4.23 24.02 2.48
CA PHE A 86 4.81 22.80 1.95
C PHE A 86 4.81 22.81 0.42
N ILE A 87 5.96 22.46 -0.15
CA ILE A 87 6.16 22.35 -1.59
C ILE A 87 6.00 20.88 -1.97
N LYS A 88 5.04 20.60 -2.85
CA LYS A 88 4.83 19.26 -3.42
C LYS A 88 6.03 18.86 -4.27
N ASN A 89 6.45 17.60 -4.15
CA ASN A 89 7.51 17.02 -4.95
C ASN A 89 7.04 16.79 -6.41
N GLU A 90 7.93 17.01 -7.37
CA GLU A 90 7.59 16.91 -8.81
C GLU A 90 7.39 15.47 -9.28
N PHE A 91 8.12 14.53 -8.69
CA PHE A 91 8.10 13.11 -9.12
C PHE A 91 7.08 12.26 -8.37
N ASP A 92 6.64 12.70 -7.18
CA ASP A 92 5.68 11.98 -6.35
C ASP A 92 4.72 12.97 -5.69
N SER A 93 3.48 12.98 -6.17
CA SER A 93 2.45 13.94 -5.76
C SER A 93 1.98 13.78 -4.31
N CYS A 94 2.44 12.75 -3.60
CA CYS A 94 2.12 12.49 -2.21
C CYS A 94 3.31 12.76 -1.27
N VAL A 95 4.40 13.32 -1.80
CA VAL A 95 5.57 13.75 -1.03
C VAL A 95 5.63 15.27 -1.04
N TYR A 96 5.85 15.86 0.12
CA TYR A 96 5.95 17.29 0.31
C TYR A 96 7.20 17.62 1.11
N LYS A 97 7.81 18.77 0.82
CA LYS A 97 8.98 19.29 1.55
C LYS A 97 8.72 20.70 2.05
N LYS A 98 9.18 21.01 3.25
CA LYS A 98 9.25 22.37 3.81
C LYS A 98 10.66 22.58 4.34
N ILE A 99 11.27 23.68 3.93
CA ILE A 99 12.60 24.08 4.36
C ILE A 99 12.49 25.48 4.94
N SER A 100 12.95 25.66 6.18
CA SER A 100 12.98 26.96 6.86
C SER A 100 14.34 27.11 7.54
N GLY A 101 15.25 27.86 6.91
CA GLY A 101 16.64 27.97 7.32
C GLY A 101 17.33 26.60 7.35
N HIS A 102 17.79 26.19 8.54
CA HIS A 102 18.41 24.88 8.77
C HIS A 102 17.41 23.76 9.10
N THR A 103 16.11 24.07 9.18
CA THR A 103 15.08 23.08 9.49
C THR A 103 14.52 22.50 8.20
N VAL A 104 14.48 21.18 8.11
CA VAL A 104 13.93 20.44 6.98
C VAL A 104 12.84 19.51 7.49
N SER A 105 11.71 19.47 6.78
CA SER A 105 10.69 18.45 7.00
C SER A 105 10.03 17.99 5.72
N TYR A 106 9.73 16.70 5.72
CA TYR A 106 9.03 16.01 4.67
C TYR A 106 7.73 15.44 5.22
N ILE A 107 6.68 15.53 4.40
CA ILE A 107 5.42 14.82 4.62
C ILE A 107 5.29 13.78 3.52
N VAL A 108 5.03 12.52 3.90
CA VAL A 108 4.72 11.45 2.96
C VAL A 108 3.34 10.92 3.25
N LEU A 109 2.42 11.05 2.30
CA LEU A 109 1.05 10.56 2.44
C LEU A 109 0.86 9.23 1.70
N TYR A 110 0.60 8.16 2.45
CA TYR A 110 0.16 6.89 1.91
C TYR A 110 -1.29 6.62 2.33
N VAL A 111 -2.22 7.06 1.49
CA VAL A 111 -3.68 6.87 1.71
C VAL A 111 -4.13 7.53 3.03
N ASP A 112 -4.17 6.78 4.11
CA ASP A 112 -4.53 7.14 5.49
C ASP A 112 -3.30 7.35 6.39
N ASP A 113 -2.22 6.62 6.14
CA ASP A 113 -0.94 6.77 6.84
C ASP A 113 -0.18 8.01 6.36
N MET A 114 0.36 8.79 7.30
CA MET A 114 1.21 9.94 7.03
C MET A 114 2.51 9.85 7.81
N LEU A 115 3.64 10.01 7.12
CA LEU A 115 4.95 10.17 7.76
C LEU A 115 5.37 11.63 7.81
N LEU A 116 5.96 12.00 8.94
CA LEU A 116 6.72 13.23 9.13
C LEU A 116 8.20 12.85 9.28
N ILE A 117 9.06 13.35 8.39
CA ILE A 117 10.50 13.06 8.40
C ILE A 117 11.28 14.37 8.42
N GLY A 118 12.23 14.56 9.32
CA GLY A 118 12.90 15.84 9.46
C GLY A 118 13.80 15.96 10.68
N ASN A 119 14.52 17.06 10.80
CA ASN A 119 15.55 17.26 11.83
C ASN A 119 15.08 18.03 13.07
N ASN A 120 13.80 18.36 13.19
CA ASN A 120 13.30 19.20 14.28
C ASN A 120 11.94 18.70 14.81
N VAL A 121 11.97 18.04 15.95
CA VAL A 121 10.78 17.49 16.63
C VAL A 121 9.81 18.59 17.08
N LYS A 122 10.31 19.79 17.45
CA LYS A 122 9.43 20.89 17.86
C LYS A 122 8.53 21.32 16.70
N MET A 123 9.10 21.41 15.50
CA MET A 123 8.32 21.73 14.30
C MET A 123 7.30 20.64 13.96
N PHE A 124 7.57 19.37 14.29
CA PHE A 124 6.55 18.33 14.18
C PHE A 124 5.36 18.60 15.10
N GLY A 125 5.58 19.10 16.31
CA GLY A 125 4.50 19.53 17.20
C GLY A 125 3.57 20.54 16.54
N ASP A 126 4.14 21.58 15.92
CA ASP A 126 3.38 22.62 15.22
C ASP A 126 2.63 22.06 14.00
N ILE A 127 3.30 21.25 13.18
CA ILE A 127 2.70 20.59 12.01
C ILE A 127 1.54 19.69 12.44
N LYS A 128 1.71 18.88 13.49
CA LYS A 128 0.69 17.97 14.03
C LYS A 128 -0.52 18.71 14.57
N ALA A 129 -0.28 19.77 15.34
CA ALA A 129 -1.34 20.61 15.89
C ALA A 129 -2.13 21.24 14.75
N TRP A 130 -1.44 21.84 13.78
CA TRP A 130 -2.08 22.45 12.62
C TRP A 130 -2.86 21.42 11.78
N LEU A 131 -2.28 20.26 11.46
CA LEU A 131 -2.96 19.18 10.73
C LEU A 131 -4.23 18.71 11.46
N SER A 132 -4.19 18.62 12.79
CA SER A 132 -5.34 18.26 13.62
C SER A 132 -6.47 19.31 13.60
N THR A 133 -6.18 20.57 13.22
CA THR A 133 -7.23 21.57 12.99
C THR A 133 -7.93 21.40 11.64
N GLN A 134 -7.26 20.80 10.66
CA GLN A 134 -7.77 20.62 9.30
C GLN A 134 -8.44 19.26 9.10
N PHE A 135 -7.92 18.23 9.76
CA PHE A 135 -8.35 16.85 9.60
C PHE A 135 -8.52 16.15 10.97
N SER A 136 -9.35 15.11 10.99
CA SER A 136 -9.39 14.21 12.16
C SER A 136 -8.15 13.33 12.17
N MET A 137 -7.13 13.78 12.88
CA MET A 137 -5.83 13.12 12.96
C MET A 137 -5.70 12.27 14.21
N LYS A 138 -4.94 11.18 14.11
CA LYS A 138 -4.45 10.40 15.25
C LYS A 138 -2.93 10.40 15.22
N ASP A 139 -2.31 10.87 16.30
CA ASP A 139 -0.86 10.78 16.47
C ASP A 139 -0.48 9.35 16.84
N MET A 140 0.45 8.77 16.07
CA MET A 140 0.97 7.42 16.29
C MET A 140 2.36 7.44 16.94
N GLY A 141 2.93 8.62 17.20
CA GLY A 141 4.24 8.79 17.81
C GLY A 141 5.39 8.53 16.83
N GLU A 142 6.53 8.11 17.36
CA GLU A 142 7.67 7.65 16.57
C GLU A 142 7.31 6.43 15.74
N THR A 143 7.73 6.42 14.48
CA THR A 143 7.33 5.40 13.52
C THR A 143 8.02 4.07 13.83
N SER A 144 7.25 3.12 14.38
CA SER A 144 7.68 1.74 14.57
C SER A 144 7.18 0.80 13.47
N TYR A 145 6.13 1.18 12.74
CA TYR A 145 5.55 0.41 11.66
C TYR A 145 5.06 1.32 10.53
N ILE A 146 5.32 0.95 9.29
CA ILE A 146 4.75 1.60 8.11
C ILE A 146 4.41 0.55 7.06
N LEU A 147 3.18 0.56 6.53
CA LEU A 147 2.75 -0.44 5.54
C LEU A 147 3.03 -1.89 5.99
N GLY A 148 2.85 -2.19 7.28
CA GLY A 148 3.17 -3.52 7.82
C GLY A 148 4.67 -3.90 7.77
N ILE A 149 5.56 -2.95 7.46
CA ILE A 149 7.01 -3.04 7.65
C ILE A 149 7.32 -2.49 9.03
N LYS A 150 7.94 -3.29 9.88
CA LYS A 150 8.47 -2.82 11.16
C LYS A 150 9.79 -2.09 10.93
N ILE A 151 9.91 -0.91 11.50
CA ILE A 151 11.11 -0.07 11.47
C ILE A 151 11.82 -0.20 12.82
N TYR A 152 13.12 -0.36 12.77
CA TYR A 152 14.02 -0.27 13.91
C TYR A 152 14.99 0.86 13.67
N ARG A 153 15.19 1.75 14.63
CA ARG A 153 16.18 2.81 14.53
C ARG A 153 17.23 2.66 15.61
N ASP A 154 18.48 2.79 15.17
CA ASP A 154 19.63 2.99 16.04
C ASP A 154 20.27 4.32 15.65
N GLY A 155 19.90 5.39 16.35
CA GLY A 155 20.41 6.74 16.09
C GLY A 155 21.91 6.86 16.34
N SER A 156 22.46 6.09 17.30
CA SER A 156 23.90 6.11 17.60
C SER A 156 24.74 5.61 16.43
N ARG A 157 24.18 4.67 15.65
CA ARG A 157 24.80 4.08 14.47
C ARG A 157 24.25 4.62 13.16
N ARG A 158 23.31 5.59 13.21
CA ARG A 158 22.60 6.11 12.03
C ARG A 158 22.04 5.01 11.15
N MET A 159 21.46 3.99 11.79
CA MET A 159 21.00 2.78 11.12
C MET A 159 19.49 2.66 11.24
N LEU A 160 18.84 2.40 10.12
CA LEU A 160 17.43 1.98 10.07
C LEU A 160 17.34 0.54 9.57
N GLY A 161 16.83 -0.35 10.43
CA GLY A 161 16.47 -1.71 10.07
C GLY A 161 15.01 -1.79 9.63
N LEU A 162 14.74 -2.51 8.55
CA LEU A 162 13.37 -2.77 8.07
C LEU A 162 13.10 -4.27 8.11
N THR A 163 12.00 -4.70 8.74
CA THR A 163 11.57 -6.10 8.67
C THR A 163 10.10 -6.26 8.30
N GLN A 164 9.79 -7.36 7.65
CA GLN A 164 8.44 -7.83 7.37
C GLN A 164 8.17 -9.22 7.97
N SER A 165 8.91 -9.64 9.00
CA SER A 165 8.77 -10.98 9.60
C SER A 165 7.32 -11.32 9.93
N SER A 166 6.57 -10.39 10.55
CA SER A 166 5.16 -10.62 10.90
C SER A 166 4.25 -10.81 9.68
N TYR A 167 4.50 -10.10 8.57
CA TYR A 167 3.77 -10.28 7.33
C TYR A 167 4.09 -11.64 6.70
N ILE A 168 5.36 -12.02 6.67
CA ILE A 168 5.83 -13.30 6.11
C ILE A 168 5.24 -14.47 6.92
N GLU A 169 5.29 -14.40 8.25
CA GLU A 169 4.72 -15.43 9.14
C GLU A 169 3.21 -15.59 8.96
N LYS A 170 2.47 -14.47 8.85
CA LYS A 170 1.04 -14.50 8.53
C LYS A 170 0.78 -15.13 7.16
N GLY A 171 1.62 -14.82 6.17
CA GLY A 171 1.59 -15.45 4.85
C GLY A 171 1.80 -16.95 4.91
N LEU A 172 2.83 -17.42 5.62
CA LEU A 172 3.12 -18.84 5.79
C LEU A 172 1.95 -19.58 6.45
N LYS A 173 1.35 -19.01 7.50
CA LYS A 173 0.14 -19.57 8.14
C LYS A 173 -1.04 -19.63 7.16
N ARG A 174 -1.30 -18.54 6.44
CA ARG A 174 -2.41 -18.44 5.47
C ARG A 174 -2.34 -19.52 4.39
N PHE A 175 -1.15 -19.86 3.93
CA PHE A 175 -0.94 -20.89 2.90
C PHE A 175 -0.58 -22.28 3.46
N LYS A 176 -0.71 -22.49 4.78
CA LYS A 176 -0.40 -23.77 5.46
C LYS A 176 1.05 -24.22 5.26
N MET A 177 1.98 -23.27 5.28
CA MET A 177 3.42 -23.44 5.02
C MET A 177 4.30 -23.17 6.24
N GLU A 178 3.74 -23.05 7.44
CA GLU A 178 4.47 -22.72 8.68
C GLU A 178 5.60 -23.71 9.05
N ASN A 179 5.44 -24.98 8.67
CA ASN A 179 6.42 -26.04 8.90
C ASN A 179 7.36 -26.28 7.70
N SER A 180 7.36 -25.38 6.71
CA SER A 180 8.22 -25.51 5.53
C SER A 180 9.69 -25.38 5.91
N LYS A 181 10.55 -26.18 5.26
CA LYS A 181 12.00 -26.11 5.46
C LYS A 181 12.52 -24.72 5.06
N ARG A 182 13.34 -24.11 5.93
CA ARG A 182 14.03 -22.86 5.64
C ARG A 182 15.13 -23.13 4.61
N GLY A 183 15.15 -22.34 3.55
CA GLY A 183 16.21 -22.35 2.55
C GLY A 183 17.10 -21.12 2.70
N PHE A 184 18.37 -21.23 2.29
CA PHE A 184 19.28 -20.10 2.18
C PHE A 184 18.98 -19.19 0.98
N LEU A 185 18.32 -19.75 -0.04
CA LEU A 185 17.94 -19.05 -1.26
C LEU A 185 16.42 -19.00 -1.38
N PRO A 186 15.83 -17.87 -1.83
CA PRO A 186 14.39 -17.78 -2.14
C PRO A 186 13.92 -18.84 -3.13
N ILE A 187 14.76 -19.19 -4.11
CA ILE A 187 14.52 -20.26 -5.08
C ILE A 187 15.88 -20.86 -5.51
N ARG A 188 15.93 -22.15 -5.85
CA ARG A 188 17.15 -22.77 -6.38
C ARG A 188 17.40 -22.32 -7.82
N HIS A 189 18.66 -22.07 -8.16
CA HIS A 189 19.05 -21.80 -9.55
C HIS A 189 18.73 -23.00 -10.46
N GLY A 190 18.38 -22.71 -11.72
CA GLY A 190 18.09 -23.73 -12.73
C GLY A 190 16.67 -24.28 -12.73
N ILE A 191 15.80 -23.82 -11.82
CA ILE A 191 14.37 -24.17 -11.86
C ILE A 191 13.72 -23.48 -13.06
N LYS A 192 13.39 -24.24 -14.10
CA LYS A 192 12.55 -23.80 -15.21
C LYS A 192 11.16 -24.41 -15.05
N LEU A 193 10.18 -23.55 -14.81
CA LEU A 193 8.80 -23.97 -14.78
C LEU A 193 8.29 -24.17 -16.21
N SER A 194 7.60 -25.28 -16.48
CA SER A 194 7.15 -25.62 -17.84
C SER A 194 5.70 -26.09 -17.87
N LYS A 195 5.11 -26.08 -19.08
CA LYS A 195 3.75 -26.62 -19.31
C LYS A 195 3.59 -28.08 -18.86
N LYS A 196 4.68 -28.84 -18.73
CA LYS A 196 4.64 -30.23 -18.27
C LYS A 196 4.23 -30.37 -16.79
N GLN A 197 4.35 -29.30 -16.01
CA GLN A 197 4.01 -29.24 -14.57
C GLN A 197 2.60 -28.72 -14.32
N TYR A 198 1.80 -28.55 -15.37
CA TYR A 198 0.37 -28.25 -15.22
C TYR A 198 -0.34 -29.47 -14.63
N PRO A 199 -1.42 -29.25 -13.86
CA PRO A 199 -2.29 -30.35 -13.45
C PRO A 199 -2.81 -31.04 -14.71
N LYS A 200 -2.64 -32.35 -14.81
CA LYS A 200 -3.05 -33.16 -15.96
C LYS A 200 -4.27 -34.01 -15.65
N THR A 201 -4.45 -34.37 -14.39
CA THR A 201 -5.57 -35.18 -13.91
C THR A 201 -6.66 -34.30 -13.30
N ASP A 202 -7.90 -34.78 -13.32
CA ASP A 202 -9.03 -34.08 -12.70
C ASP A 202 -8.86 -33.91 -11.18
N GLU A 203 -8.18 -34.86 -10.53
CA GLU A 203 -7.81 -34.79 -9.12
C GLU A 203 -6.82 -33.65 -8.85
N GLU A 204 -5.78 -33.50 -9.69
CA GLU A 204 -4.83 -32.39 -9.58
C GLU A 204 -5.49 -31.04 -9.87
N LEU A 205 -6.39 -30.98 -10.87
CA LEU A 205 -7.15 -29.78 -11.19
C LEU A 205 -8.03 -29.34 -10.03
N LYS A 206 -8.76 -30.29 -9.41
CA LYS A 206 -9.61 -30.04 -8.25
C LYS A 206 -8.78 -29.57 -7.07
N ARG A 207 -7.66 -30.25 -6.77
CA ARG A 207 -6.72 -29.86 -5.71
C ARG A 207 -6.13 -28.47 -5.95
N MET A 208 -5.77 -28.12 -7.18
CA MET A 208 -5.21 -26.80 -7.51
C MET A 208 -6.25 -25.69 -7.53
N SER A 209 -7.54 -26.01 -7.72
CA SER A 209 -8.63 -25.05 -7.59
C SER A 209 -8.73 -24.48 -6.18
N ASP A 210 -8.41 -25.30 -5.17
CA ASP A 210 -8.46 -24.90 -3.76
C ASP A 210 -7.23 -24.12 -3.31
N ILE A 211 -6.18 -24.02 -4.15
CA ILE A 211 -4.96 -23.29 -3.83
C ILE A 211 -5.06 -21.87 -4.42
N PRO A 212 -5.09 -20.82 -3.58
CA PRO A 212 -5.19 -19.42 -4.03
C PRO A 212 -3.85 -18.90 -4.58
N TYR A 213 -3.39 -19.47 -5.69
CA TYR A 213 -2.08 -19.20 -6.30
C TYR A 213 -1.86 -17.72 -6.62
N THR A 214 -2.88 -17.05 -7.19
CA THR A 214 -2.83 -15.61 -7.47
C THR A 214 -2.62 -14.78 -6.20
N SER A 215 -3.22 -15.20 -5.07
CA SER A 215 -3.03 -14.53 -3.79
C SER A 215 -1.64 -14.78 -3.22
N ALA A 216 -1.06 -15.96 -3.44
CA ALA A 216 0.31 -16.27 -3.03
C ALA A 216 1.33 -15.42 -3.80
N ILE A 217 1.19 -15.31 -5.13
CA ILE A 217 2.01 -14.41 -5.95
C ILE A 217 1.90 -12.96 -5.46
N GLY A 218 0.68 -12.47 -5.22
CA GLY A 218 0.49 -11.10 -4.70
C GLY A 218 1.17 -10.87 -3.34
N SER A 219 1.19 -11.88 -2.48
CA SER A 219 1.88 -11.81 -1.18
C SER A 219 3.40 -11.74 -1.34
N ILE A 220 3.97 -12.53 -2.28
CA ILE A 220 5.41 -12.50 -2.61
C ILE A 220 5.79 -11.16 -3.26
N GLN A 221 4.96 -10.67 -4.18
CA GLN A 221 5.15 -9.40 -4.87
C GLN A 221 5.24 -8.24 -3.87
N TYR A 222 4.41 -8.24 -2.82
CA TYR A 222 4.48 -7.26 -1.75
C TYR A 222 5.83 -7.29 -1.00
N VAL A 223 6.32 -8.49 -0.68
CA VAL A 223 7.62 -8.68 -0.01
C VAL A 223 8.78 -8.15 -0.88
N VAL A 224 8.74 -8.41 -2.19
CA VAL A 224 9.72 -7.91 -3.17
C VAL A 224 9.68 -6.39 -3.30
N GLN A 225 8.48 -5.81 -3.38
CA GLN A 225 8.28 -4.37 -3.50
C GLN A 225 8.67 -3.59 -2.23
N CYS A 226 9.07 -4.28 -1.16
CA CYS A 226 9.50 -3.70 0.11
C CYS A 226 10.95 -4.16 0.46
N PRO A 227 11.34 -4.60 1.68
CA PRO A 227 12.76 -4.73 2.04
C PRO A 227 13.50 -5.92 1.39
N ARG A 228 12.85 -6.75 0.57
CA ARG A 228 13.42 -8.03 0.09
C ARG A 228 13.50 -8.13 -1.45
N PRO A 229 14.29 -7.29 -2.13
CA PRO A 229 14.48 -7.37 -3.58
C PRO A 229 15.10 -8.71 -4.03
N ASP A 230 15.76 -9.44 -3.14
CA ASP A 230 16.34 -10.77 -3.39
C ASP A 230 15.29 -11.83 -3.78
N PHE A 231 14.02 -11.64 -3.42
CA PHE A 231 12.91 -12.48 -3.88
C PHE A 231 12.49 -12.20 -5.33
N GLY A 232 13.03 -11.16 -5.98
CA GLY A 232 12.59 -10.73 -7.32
C GLY A 232 12.70 -11.83 -8.38
N TYR A 233 13.78 -12.62 -8.35
CA TYR A 233 13.94 -13.76 -9.26
C TYR A 233 12.93 -14.89 -8.98
N ALA A 234 12.64 -15.17 -7.70
CA ALA A 234 11.63 -16.16 -7.35
C ALA A 234 10.24 -15.72 -7.85
N LEU A 235 9.92 -14.43 -7.71
CA LEU A 235 8.67 -13.86 -8.23
C LEU A 235 8.57 -14.02 -9.75
N SER A 236 9.59 -13.64 -10.52
CA SER A 236 9.55 -13.73 -11.99
C SER A 236 9.29 -15.16 -12.47
N VAL A 237 9.97 -16.14 -11.85
CA VAL A 237 9.77 -17.56 -12.18
C VAL A 237 8.33 -18.01 -11.88
N THR A 238 7.72 -17.55 -10.79
CA THR A 238 6.32 -17.89 -10.46
C THR A 238 5.29 -17.16 -11.33
N GLU A 239 5.57 -15.94 -11.78
CA GLU A 239 4.67 -15.18 -12.65
C GLU A 239 4.57 -15.79 -14.05
N ASP A 240 5.64 -16.40 -14.56
CA ASP A 240 5.64 -17.09 -15.86
C ASP A 240 4.52 -18.16 -15.95
N ILE A 241 4.24 -18.90 -14.87
CA ILE A 241 3.13 -19.86 -14.82
C ILE A 241 1.77 -19.15 -14.94
N ARG A 242 1.60 -18.00 -14.27
CA ARG A 242 0.34 -17.23 -14.31
C ARG A 242 0.04 -16.75 -15.73
N HIS A 243 1.05 -16.28 -16.45
CA HIS A 243 0.91 -15.84 -17.84
C HIS A 243 0.65 -17.01 -18.79
N LEU A 244 1.30 -18.16 -18.58
CA LEU A 244 1.07 -19.37 -19.36
C LEU A 244 -0.36 -19.92 -19.17
N ARG A 245 -0.96 -19.84 -17.96
CA ARG A 245 -2.35 -20.26 -17.67
C ARG A 245 -3.40 -19.37 -18.35
N ARG A 246 -3.13 -18.06 -18.48
CA ARG A 246 -4.03 -17.12 -19.19
C ARG A 246 -4.05 -17.38 -20.70
N ARG A 247 -2.90 -17.73 -21.30
CA ARG A 247 -2.81 -18.04 -22.74
C ARG A 247 -3.52 -19.36 -23.10
N THR A 248 -3.45 -20.38 -22.26
CA THR A 248 -4.12 -21.67 -22.53
C THR A 248 -5.64 -21.60 -22.28
N GLY A 249 -6.11 -20.85 -21.28
CA GLY A 249 -7.54 -20.64 -21.03
C GLY A 249 -8.26 -19.79 -22.10
N ALA A 250 -7.52 -18.95 -22.82
CA ALA A 250 -8.03 -18.22 -23.99
C ALA A 250 -8.14 -19.13 -25.23
N GLN A 251 -7.19 -20.04 -25.43
CA GLN A 251 -7.24 -21.03 -26.52
C GLN A 251 -8.29 -22.13 -26.32
N SER A 252 -8.65 -22.46 -25.06
CA SER A 252 -9.70 -23.45 -24.78
C SER A 252 -11.13 -22.89 -24.91
N ARG A 253 -11.31 -21.56 -25.03
CA ARG A 253 -12.63 -20.94 -25.26
C ARG A 253 -12.92 -20.65 -26.73
N SER A 254 -11.95 -20.82 -27.63
CA SER A 254 -12.13 -20.64 -29.07
C SER A 254 -12.47 -21.92 -29.84
N TYR A 255 -12.66 -23.06 -29.15
CA TYR A 255 -12.94 -24.36 -29.79
C TYR A 255 -14.18 -25.10 -29.26
N SER A 256 -15.07 -24.41 -28.52
CA SER A 256 -16.35 -24.96 -28.07
C SER A 256 -17.53 -24.14 -28.59
N GLY A 257 -17.53 -23.90 -29.90
CA GLY A 257 -18.55 -23.16 -30.62
C GLY A 257 -18.68 -23.66 -32.05
N ILE A 258 -19.01 -24.95 -32.19
CA ILE A 258 -19.82 -25.52 -33.29
C ILE A 258 -20.71 -26.58 -32.63
#